data_AF-A0A8C6IHK9-F1
#
_entry.id   AF-A0A8C6IHK9-F1
#
_cell.length_a   1.000
_cell.length_b   1.000
_cell.length_c   1.000
_cell.angle_alpha   90.00
_cell.angle_beta   90.00
_cell.angle_gamma   90.00
#
_symmetry.space_group_name_H-M   'P 1'
#
loop_
_entity.id
_entity.type
_entity.pdbx_description
1 polymer ?
#
loop_
_entity_poly.entity_id
_entity_poly.type
_entity_poly.pdbx_seq_one_letter_code
_entity_poly.pdbx_strand_id
1 'polypeptide(L)'
;MKLNFSLRLRVFNLNCWDIPYLSKHRADRMKRLGDFLNLENFDLALLEEVWSEQDFQYLRQRLSITYPDAHYFRSGMIGSGLCVFSKHPIQEIFQHVYSLNGYPYMFHHGDWFCGKSVGLLVLRLSGLVLNAYVTHLHAEYSRQKDIYFAHRVAQAWELAQFIHHTSKNADVVLLCGDLNMHPKDLGCCLLKEWTGLHDAFVETEDFKGSDDGCTMVPKNCYVSQQDLGPFPSGIRIDYVLYKAVSEFHVCCETLKTTTGCDPHSDKPFSDHEALMATLYVKHSPPQEDPCTARGPPERSDLISVLREARTELGLGIAKARWWAAFSGYVIVWGLSLLVLLCVLAAGEEAREVAIILCTPSVGLVLVAGAVYLFHKQEAKGLCRAQAEMLHVLTRETETQDRGSEPHLAYCLQQEGDRA
;
A
#
# COMPACT_ATOMS: atom_id res chain seq x y z
N MET A 1 -29.77 28.18 -12.97
CA MET A 1 -28.59 27.77 -13.75
C MET A 1 -27.61 27.13 -12.78
N LYS A 2 -27.45 25.80 -12.76
CA LYS A 2 -26.30 25.19 -12.08
C LYS A 2 -25.08 25.54 -12.95
N LEU A 3 -24.07 26.20 -12.40
CA LEU A 3 -22.83 26.49 -13.13
C LEU A 3 -22.25 25.16 -13.62
N ASN A 4 -21.80 25.12 -14.88
CA ASN A 4 -20.95 24.03 -15.36
C ASN A 4 -19.63 24.08 -14.59
N PHE A 5 -19.56 23.35 -13.48
CA PHE A 5 -18.34 23.19 -12.71
C PHE A 5 -17.37 22.30 -13.47
N SER A 6 -16.15 22.78 -13.62
CA SER A 6 -15.00 22.02 -14.09
C SER A 6 -13.78 22.37 -13.27
N LEU A 7 -13.04 21.36 -12.84
CA LEU A 7 -11.80 21.48 -12.07
C LEU A 7 -10.71 20.66 -12.77
N ARG A 8 -9.54 21.26 -12.94
CA ARG A 8 -8.34 20.57 -13.40
C ARG A 8 -7.38 20.44 -12.23
N LEU A 9 -7.13 19.21 -11.79
CA LEU A 9 -6.30 18.87 -10.64
C LEU A 9 -4.98 18.28 -11.12
N ARG A 10 -3.86 18.94 -10.81
CA ARG A 10 -2.51 18.45 -11.13
C ARG A 10 -1.91 17.78 -9.91
N VAL A 11 -1.55 16.51 -10.04
CA VAL A 11 -1.07 15.66 -8.95
C VAL A 11 0.35 15.17 -9.26
N PHE A 12 1.24 15.28 -8.29
CA PHE A 12 2.59 14.74 -8.32
C PHE A 12 2.73 13.61 -7.29
N ASN A 13 3.24 12.46 -7.71
CA ASN A 13 3.53 11.31 -6.85
C ASN A 13 4.98 10.85 -7.04
N LEU A 14 5.73 10.61 -5.96
CA LEU A 14 7.10 10.11 -6.06
C LEU A 14 7.55 9.40 -4.77
N ASN A 15 7.97 8.14 -4.89
CA ASN A 15 8.87 7.51 -3.93
C ASN A 15 10.25 8.19 -4.02
N CYS A 16 10.63 8.89 -2.96
CA CYS A 16 11.81 9.76 -2.93
C CYS A 16 13.12 9.03 -2.63
N TRP A 17 13.08 7.77 -2.20
CA TRP A 17 14.24 7.01 -1.76
C TRP A 17 15.18 7.85 -0.90
N ASP A 18 14.65 8.51 0.14
CA ASP A 18 15.42 9.42 0.98
C ASP A 18 15.88 8.75 2.28
N ILE A 19 16.44 7.54 2.16
CA ILE A 19 16.89 6.73 3.29
C ILE A 19 18.22 7.26 3.81
N PRO A 20 18.33 7.70 5.08
CA PRO A 20 19.57 8.17 5.66
C PRO A 20 20.70 7.14 5.55
N TYR A 21 21.90 7.60 5.18
CA TYR A 21 23.12 6.81 5.03
C TYR A 21 23.14 5.77 3.88
N LEU A 22 21.98 5.36 3.35
CA LEU A 22 21.86 4.39 2.26
C LEU A 22 21.71 5.09 0.90
N SER A 23 20.81 6.07 0.83
CA SER A 23 20.50 6.72 -0.44
C SER A 23 21.58 7.70 -0.88
N LYS A 24 21.89 7.69 -2.17
CA LYS A 24 22.95 8.53 -2.74
C LYS A 24 22.45 9.95 -3.01
N HIS A 25 23.34 10.93 -2.88
CA HIS A 25 23.12 12.34 -3.26
C HIS A 25 21.84 12.99 -2.68
N ARG A 26 21.39 12.58 -1.49
CA ARG A 26 20.13 12.99 -0.86
C ARG A 26 19.89 14.51 -0.88
N ALA A 27 20.83 15.29 -0.33
CA ALA A 27 20.69 16.74 -0.24
C ALA A 27 20.52 17.44 -1.61
N ASP A 28 21.24 16.98 -2.64
CA ASP A 28 21.10 17.51 -4.01
C ASP A 28 19.74 17.12 -4.60
N ARG A 29 19.31 15.87 -4.43
CA ARG A 29 18.01 15.38 -4.91
C ARG A 29 16.85 16.13 -4.26
N MET A 30 16.86 16.30 -2.93
CA MET A 30 15.82 17.05 -2.21
C MET A 30 15.78 18.53 -2.64
N LYS A 31 16.95 19.15 -2.89
CA LYS A 31 17.02 20.51 -3.43
C LYS A 31 16.38 20.61 -4.82
N ARG A 32 16.78 19.72 -5.75
CA ARG A 32 16.23 19.70 -7.12
C ARG A 32 14.74 19.38 -7.14
N LEU A 33 14.29 18.43 -6.32
CA LEU A 33 12.88 18.09 -6.17
C LEU A 33 12.06 19.31 -5.72
N GLY A 34 12.52 20.03 -4.69
CA GLY A 34 11.82 21.23 -4.23
C GLY A 34 11.81 22.37 -5.26
N ASP A 35 12.89 22.55 -6.02
CA ASP A 35 12.94 23.51 -7.13
C ASP A 35 11.96 23.14 -8.25
N PHE A 36 11.90 21.85 -8.60
CA PHE A 36 10.98 21.32 -9.60
C PHE A 36 9.52 21.49 -9.19
N LEU A 37 9.16 21.13 -7.96
CA LEU A 37 7.79 21.26 -7.46
C LEU A 37 7.31 22.73 -7.44
N ASN A 38 8.18 23.67 -7.06
CA ASN A 38 7.87 25.10 -7.12
C ASN A 38 7.66 25.59 -8.56
N LEU A 39 8.49 25.13 -9.50
CA LEU A 39 8.42 25.54 -10.90
C LEU A 39 7.19 24.98 -11.60
N GLU A 40 6.96 23.67 -11.46
CA GLU A 40 5.83 22.99 -12.08
C GLU A 40 4.51 23.34 -11.43
N ASN A 41 4.50 23.68 -10.14
CA ASN A 41 3.35 24.24 -9.46
C ASN A 41 2.15 23.26 -9.54
N PHE A 42 2.28 22.04 -9.01
CA PHE A 42 1.20 21.04 -8.90
C PHE A 42 0.21 21.38 -7.78
N ASP A 43 -1.04 20.95 -7.85
CA ASP A 43 -2.03 21.16 -6.77
C ASP A 43 -1.74 20.33 -5.53
N LEU A 44 -1.32 19.09 -5.74
CA LEU A 44 -0.93 18.14 -4.69
C LEU A 44 0.40 17.48 -5.06
N ALA A 45 1.30 17.39 -4.09
CA ALA A 45 2.47 16.54 -4.15
C ALA A 45 2.42 15.53 -3.00
N LEU A 46 2.39 14.24 -3.34
CA LEU A 46 2.36 13.13 -2.40
C LEU A 46 3.68 12.35 -2.55
N LEU A 47 4.41 12.22 -1.45
CA LEU A 47 5.77 11.68 -1.46
C LEU A 47 5.89 10.51 -0.49
N GLU A 48 6.53 9.44 -0.96
CA GLU A 48 6.93 8.29 -0.16
C GLU A 48 8.44 8.32 0.12
N GLU A 49 8.87 7.51 1.10
CA GLU A 49 10.27 7.38 1.51
C GLU A 49 11.02 8.67 1.89
N VAL A 50 10.30 9.69 2.37
CA VAL A 50 10.90 10.82 3.08
C VAL A 50 11.09 10.42 4.55
N TRP A 51 12.18 9.70 4.83
CA TRP A 51 12.42 9.10 6.15
C TRP A 51 12.97 10.09 7.19
N SER A 52 13.55 11.20 6.73
CA SER A 52 14.14 12.22 7.60
C SER A 52 13.18 13.39 7.78
N GLU A 53 12.76 13.63 9.03
CA GLU A 53 11.97 14.82 9.38
C GLU A 53 12.74 16.12 9.03
N GLN A 54 14.08 16.11 9.09
CA GLN A 54 14.88 17.27 8.69
C GLN A 54 14.73 17.57 7.20
N ASP A 55 14.72 16.54 6.35
CA ASP A 55 14.54 16.70 4.90
C ASP A 55 13.09 17.11 4.57
N PHE A 56 12.10 16.61 5.33
CA PHE A 56 10.73 17.13 5.25
C PHE A 56 10.65 18.63 5.62
N GLN A 57 11.24 19.05 6.74
CA GLN A 57 11.21 20.47 7.14
C GLN A 57 11.95 21.36 6.13
N TYR A 58 13.04 20.86 5.54
CA TYR A 58 13.74 21.55 4.45
C TYR A 58 12.82 21.77 3.24
N LEU A 59 12.15 20.70 2.77
CA LEU A 59 11.18 20.80 1.67
C LEU A 59 10.04 21.75 2.03
N ARG A 60 9.45 21.62 3.23
CA ARG A 60 8.39 22.50 3.71
C ARG A 60 8.76 23.97 3.69
N GLN A 61 9.97 24.31 4.15
CA GLN A 61 10.44 25.69 4.10
C GLN A 61 10.58 26.18 2.65
N ARG A 62 11.20 25.36 1.79
CA ARG A 62 11.45 25.70 0.37
C ARG A 62 10.15 25.82 -0.44
N LEU A 63 9.14 25.03 -0.09
CA LEU A 63 7.86 24.94 -0.79
C LEU A 63 6.77 25.86 -0.23
N SER A 64 7.01 26.52 0.91
CA SER A 64 6.00 27.26 1.70
C SER A 64 5.19 28.32 0.94
N ILE A 65 5.76 28.94 -0.10
CA ILE A 65 5.06 29.95 -0.91
C ILE A 65 4.05 29.27 -1.86
N THR A 66 4.46 28.16 -2.47
CA THR A 66 3.67 27.44 -3.47
C THR A 66 2.66 26.50 -2.79
N TYR A 67 3.09 25.86 -1.71
CA TYR A 67 2.35 24.87 -0.93
C TYR A 67 2.24 25.36 0.51
N PRO A 68 1.21 26.16 0.83
CA PRO A 68 1.03 26.73 2.17
C PRO A 68 0.70 25.66 3.22
N ASP A 69 0.17 24.50 2.79
CA ASP A 69 -0.18 23.40 3.68
C ASP A 69 0.66 22.15 3.38
N ALA A 70 1.08 21.48 4.45
CA ALA A 70 1.95 20.31 4.37
C ALA A 70 1.82 19.44 5.60
N HIS A 71 1.94 18.12 5.42
CA HIS A 71 1.88 17.17 6.53
C HIS A 71 2.92 16.06 6.41
N TYR A 72 3.45 15.65 7.56
CA TYR A 72 4.37 14.54 7.72
C TYR A 72 3.74 13.47 8.60
N PHE A 73 3.51 12.28 8.03
CA PHE A 73 2.82 11.20 8.71
C PHE A 73 3.81 10.42 9.59
N ARG A 74 3.61 10.45 10.91
CA ARG A 74 4.53 9.81 11.87
C ARG A 74 4.02 8.44 12.29
N SER A 75 4.87 7.43 12.28
CA SER A 75 4.55 6.07 12.73
C SER A 75 5.80 5.23 12.91
N GLY A 76 5.65 4.04 13.52
CA GLY A 76 6.74 3.08 13.69
C GLY A 76 7.90 3.64 14.51
N MET A 77 9.07 2.99 14.39
CA MET A 77 10.29 3.46 15.07
C MET A 77 11.04 4.48 14.22
N ILE A 78 11.06 4.30 12.89
CA ILE A 78 11.82 5.16 11.96
C ILE A 78 10.93 6.02 11.05
N GLY A 79 9.61 6.03 11.24
CA GLY A 79 8.66 6.81 10.44
C GLY A 79 7.76 5.98 9.53
N SER A 80 6.82 6.66 8.85
CA SER A 80 6.05 6.10 7.73
C SER A 80 6.75 6.28 6.39
N GLY A 81 7.62 7.30 6.30
CA GLY A 81 8.19 7.79 5.04
C GLY A 81 7.24 8.67 4.22
N LEU A 82 6.01 8.91 4.67
CA LEU A 82 4.99 9.61 3.91
C LEU A 82 4.92 11.09 4.27
N CYS A 83 4.89 11.93 3.25
CA CYS A 83 4.57 13.34 3.42
C CYS A 83 3.86 13.92 2.21
N VAL A 84 3.18 15.04 2.44
CA VAL A 84 2.32 15.68 1.44
C VAL A 84 2.45 17.19 1.50
N PHE A 85 2.34 17.82 0.34
CA PHE A 85 2.32 19.26 0.15
C PHE A 85 1.11 19.63 -0.71
N SER A 86 0.33 20.61 -0.26
CA SER A 86 -0.91 21.02 -0.92
C SER A 86 -0.93 22.52 -1.12
N LYS A 87 -1.36 22.93 -2.32
CA LYS A 87 -1.74 24.32 -2.58
C LYS A 87 -2.99 24.75 -1.83
N HIS A 88 -3.85 23.77 -1.58
CA HIS A 88 -5.20 23.96 -1.05
C HIS A 88 -5.20 23.60 0.44
N PRO A 89 -5.90 24.36 1.30
CA PRO A 89 -5.95 24.06 2.74
C PRO A 89 -6.50 22.65 3.01
N ILE A 90 -5.74 21.86 3.74
CA ILE A 90 -6.10 20.51 4.16
C ILE A 90 -7.07 20.65 5.33
N GLN A 91 -8.29 20.16 5.15
CA GLN A 91 -9.35 20.32 6.16
C GLN A 91 -9.23 19.26 7.25
N GLU A 92 -8.95 18.03 6.86
CA GLU A 92 -8.84 16.89 7.77
C GLU A 92 -7.69 15.99 7.35
N ILE A 93 -7.05 15.40 8.35
CA ILE A 93 -5.95 14.46 8.19
C ILE A 93 -6.23 13.25 9.06
N PHE A 94 -6.09 12.06 8.49
CA PHE A 94 -6.20 10.81 9.23
C PHE A 94 -5.15 9.81 8.75
N GLN A 95 -4.63 8.99 9.66
CA GLN A 95 -3.58 8.02 9.33
C GLN A 95 -3.97 6.64 9.86
N HIS A 96 -3.80 5.63 9.01
CA HIS A 96 -3.97 4.22 9.38
C HIS A 96 -2.66 3.47 9.19
N VAL A 97 -2.08 2.99 10.29
CA VAL A 97 -0.86 2.16 10.27
C VAL A 97 -1.25 0.71 10.06
N TYR A 98 -0.60 0.06 9.08
CA TYR A 98 -0.90 -1.32 8.76
C TYR A 98 -0.52 -2.29 9.88
N SER A 99 -1.27 -3.38 9.97
CA SER A 99 -1.13 -4.33 11.08
C SER A 99 0.11 -5.23 10.96
N LEU A 100 0.65 -5.42 9.74
CA LEU A 100 1.75 -6.33 9.44
C LEU A 100 2.80 -5.65 8.56
N ASN A 101 4.06 -5.58 9.03
CA ASN A 101 5.15 -4.83 8.36
C ASN A 101 6.45 -5.64 8.18
N GLY A 102 6.38 -6.97 8.12
CA GLY A 102 7.56 -7.81 7.88
C GLY A 102 8.06 -8.52 9.14
N TYR A 103 9.33 -8.94 9.16
CA TYR A 103 9.89 -9.76 10.23
C TYR A 103 11.04 -9.03 10.98
N PRO A 104 11.06 -9.00 12.33
CA PRO A 104 12.07 -8.27 13.10
C PRO A 104 13.48 -8.81 12.93
N TYR A 105 13.60 -10.12 12.71
CA TYR A 105 14.88 -10.81 12.55
C TYR A 105 15.46 -10.68 11.14
N MET A 106 14.72 -10.08 10.19
CA MET A 106 15.21 -9.75 8.85
C MET A 106 15.78 -8.33 8.86
N PHE A 107 16.86 -8.10 9.61
CA PHE A 107 17.44 -6.77 9.85
C PHE A 107 17.83 -6.01 8.58
N HIS A 108 18.16 -6.72 7.50
CA HIS A 108 18.47 -6.14 6.19
C HIS A 108 17.23 -5.68 5.41
N HIS A 109 16.03 -6.02 5.89
CA HIS A 109 14.75 -5.65 5.31
C HIS A 109 14.08 -4.62 6.23
N GLY A 110 14.22 -3.34 5.90
CA GLY A 110 13.92 -2.22 6.79
C GLY A 110 12.45 -2.06 7.18
N ASP A 111 11.51 -2.64 6.41
CA ASP A 111 10.06 -2.43 6.55
C ASP A 111 9.53 -2.71 7.97
N TRP A 112 10.11 -3.67 8.70
CA TRP A 112 9.63 -4.00 10.06
C TRP A 112 9.85 -2.85 11.05
N PHE A 113 10.91 -2.06 10.86
CA PHE A 113 11.19 -0.90 11.70
C PHE A 113 10.32 0.31 11.32
N CYS A 114 9.80 0.30 10.10
CA CYS A 114 8.89 1.32 9.57
C CYS A 114 7.47 1.11 10.09
N GLY A 115 6.71 2.20 10.17
CA GLY A 115 5.27 2.14 10.38
C GLY A 115 4.53 2.32 9.06
N LYS A 116 4.67 1.38 8.11
CA LYS A 116 3.98 1.45 6.81
C LYS A 116 2.50 1.73 7.04
N SER A 117 1.95 2.67 6.28
CA SER A 117 0.64 3.25 6.56
C SER A 117 0.02 3.86 5.31
N VAL A 118 -1.23 4.28 5.45
CA VAL A 118 -1.90 5.19 4.52
C VAL A 118 -2.27 6.48 5.25
N GLY A 119 -2.00 7.61 4.61
CA GLY A 119 -2.45 8.94 5.04
C GLY A 119 -3.63 9.40 4.19
N LEU A 120 -4.72 9.83 4.82
CA LEU A 120 -5.87 10.49 4.21
C LEU A 120 -5.78 12.00 4.40
N LEU A 121 -6.09 12.73 3.33
CA LEU A 121 -6.30 14.17 3.29
C LEU A 121 -7.71 14.45 2.76
N VAL A 122 -8.46 15.30 3.46
CA VAL A 122 -9.73 15.83 2.97
C VAL A 122 -9.54 17.28 2.54
N LEU A 123 -9.81 17.58 1.28
CA LEU A 123 -9.71 18.92 0.71
C LEU A 123 -11.06 19.37 0.16
N ARG A 124 -11.38 20.66 0.30
CA ARG A 124 -12.55 21.28 -0.34
C ARG A 124 -12.08 22.18 -1.48
N LEU A 125 -12.32 21.74 -2.72
CA LEU A 125 -11.89 22.41 -3.93
C LEU A 125 -13.09 22.98 -4.65
N SER A 126 -13.36 24.28 -4.48
CA SER A 126 -14.45 24.97 -5.19
C SER A 126 -15.82 24.30 -5.06
N GLY A 127 -16.13 23.76 -3.87
CA GLY A 127 -17.38 23.05 -3.57
C GLY A 127 -17.30 21.52 -3.66
N LEU A 128 -16.24 20.99 -4.27
CA LEU A 128 -15.95 19.55 -4.37
C LEU A 128 -15.19 19.05 -3.12
N VAL A 129 -15.58 17.92 -2.56
CA VAL A 129 -14.82 17.20 -1.53
C VAL A 129 -13.90 16.17 -2.19
N LEU A 130 -12.60 16.41 -2.11
CA LEU A 130 -11.56 15.48 -2.54
C LEU A 130 -10.99 14.74 -1.33
N ASN A 131 -11.09 13.41 -1.32
CA ASN A 131 -10.30 12.58 -0.43
C ASN A 131 -9.07 12.06 -1.18
N ALA A 132 -7.90 12.58 -0.82
CA ALA A 132 -6.60 12.14 -1.34
C ALA A 132 -5.92 11.20 -0.34
N TYR A 133 -5.33 10.12 -0.84
CA TYR A 133 -4.64 9.11 -0.04
C TYR A 133 -3.20 8.98 -0.54
N VAL A 134 -2.24 8.94 0.39
CA VAL A 134 -0.84 8.61 0.13
C VAL A 134 -0.50 7.31 0.85
N THR A 135 0.19 6.38 0.20
CA THR A 135 0.56 5.11 0.82
C THR A 135 1.90 4.59 0.30
N HIS A 136 2.56 3.81 1.14
CA HIS A 136 3.70 2.99 0.74
C HIS A 136 3.49 1.61 1.37
N LEU A 137 3.27 0.59 0.54
CA LEU A 137 3.10 -0.79 1.00
C LEU A 137 4.46 -1.45 1.28
N HIS A 138 4.44 -2.64 1.87
CA HIS A 138 5.64 -3.40 2.19
C HIS A 138 6.42 -3.72 0.90
N ALA A 139 7.75 -3.64 0.93
CA ALA A 139 8.57 -3.89 -0.25
C ALA A 139 8.57 -5.37 -0.71
N GLU A 140 8.69 -5.61 -2.02
CA GLU A 140 9.00 -6.93 -2.59
C GLU A 140 10.51 -7.11 -2.71
N TYR A 141 11.12 -7.81 -1.75
CA TYR A 141 12.57 -8.03 -1.74
C TYR A 141 13.06 -9.13 -2.69
N SER A 142 12.16 -9.97 -3.22
CA SER A 142 12.51 -11.04 -4.15
C SER A 142 11.29 -11.54 -4.89
N ARG A 143 11.28 -11.40 -6.22
CA ARG A 143 10.18 -11.91 -7.06
C ARG A 143 10.04 -13.44 -7.03
N GLN A 144 11.15 -14.16 -6.88
CA GLN A 144 11.15 -15.63 -6.87
C GLN A 144 10.81 -16.22 -5.49
N LYS A 145 11.21 -15.53 -4.41
CA LYS A 145 11.03 -16.02 -3.04
C LYS A 145 10.46 -14.92 -2.14
N ASP A 146 9.21 -14.60 -2.40
CA ASP A 146 8.54 -13.58 -1.63
C ASP A 146 7.95 -14.13 -0.32
N ILE A 147 8.70 -13.96 0.75
CA ILE A 147 8.26 -14.37 2.10
C ILE A 147 7.26 -13.39 2.74
N TYR A 148 7.01 -12.24 2.10
CA TYR A 148 6.16 -11.14 2.59
C TYR A 148 4.85 -11.02 1.82
N PHE A 149 4.56 -11.92 0.89
CA PHE A 149 3.38 -11.84 0.03
C PHE A 149 2.08 -11.72 0.83
N ALA A 150 1.89 -12.57 1.84
CA ALA A 150 0.73 -12.52 2.72
C ALA A 150 0.63 -11.19 3.51
N HIS A 151 1.76 -10.57 3.86
CA HIS A 151 1.76 -9.24 4.47
C HIS A 151 1.30 -8.19 3.46
N ARG A 152 1.82 -8.19 2.23
CA ARG A 152 1.37 -7.25 1.18
C ARG A 152 -0.11 -7.40 0.86
N VAL A 153 -0.62 -8.64 0.77
CA VAL A 153 -2.06 -8.90 0.57
C VAL A 153 -2.90 -8.38 1.74
N ALA A 154 -2.45 -8.59 2.98
CA ALA A 154 -3.14 -8.06 4.17
C ALA A 154 -3.15 -6.52 4.18
N GLN A 155 -2.02 -5.88 3.87
CA GLN A 155 -1.93 -4.42 3.78
C GLN A 155 -2.81 -3.86 2.66
N ALA A 156 -2.83 -4.49 1.48
CA ALA A 156 -3.70 -4.11 0.37
C ALA A 156 -5.18 -4.20 0.76
N TRP A 157 -5.56 -5.23 1.51
CA TRP A 157 -6.91 -5.35 2.06
C TRP A 157 -7.25 -4.27 3.08
N GLU A 158 -6.34 -3.98 4.02
CA GLU A 158 -6.50 -2.90 4.98
C GLU A 158 -6.66 -1.54 4.28
N LEU A 159 -5.83 -1.26 3.27
CA LEU A 159 -5.91 -0.05 2.43
C LEU A 159 -7.25 0.05 1.72
N ALA A 160 -7.69 -1.04 1.07
CA ALA A 160 -8.93 -1.09 0.32
C ALA A 160 -10.14 -0.86 1.24
N GLN A 161 -10.15 -1.49 2.41
CA GLN A 161 -11.16 -1.27 3.45
C GLN A 161 -11.13 0.17 3.97
N PHE A 162 -9.94 0.70 4.25
CA PHE A 162 -9.78 2.06 4.74
C PHE A 162 -10.37 3.08 3.76
N ILE A 163 -10.01 3.00 2.47
CA ILE A 163 -10.56 3.84 1.41
C ILE A 163 -12.08 3.67 1.31
N HIS A 164 -12.58 2.44 1.29
CA HIS A 164 -14.02 2.17 1.18
C HIS A 164 -14.82 2.85 2.32
N HIS A 165 -14.32 2.81 3.56
CA HIS A 165 -15.05 3.37 4.69
C HIS A 165 -14.92 4.89 4.81
N THR A 166 -13.75 5.44 4.47
CA THR A 166 -13.46 6.87 4.64
C THR A 166 -13.87 7.72 3.45
N SER A 167 -14.07 7.13 2.27
CA SER A 167 -14.47 7.85 1.05
C SER A 167 -15.98 8.06 0.87
N LYS A 168 -16.83 7.62 1.81
CA LYS A 168 -18.30 7.66 1.64
C LYS A 168 -18.89 9.06 1.42
N ASN A 169 -18.21 10.10 1.91
CA ASN A 169 -18.64 11.50 1.79
C ASN A 169 -17.77 12.31 0.80
N ALA A 170 -16.92 11.63 0.01
CA ALA A 170 -16.05 12.28 -0.96
C ALA A 170 -16.71 12.31 -2.33
N ASP A 171 -16.57 13.41 -3.05
CA ASP A 171 -17.01 13.52 -4.44
C ASP A 171 -15.99 12.87 -5.39
N VAL A 172 -14.71 13.03 -5.06
CA VAL A 172 -13.57 12.43 -5.78
C VAL A 172 -12.65 11.74 -4.78
N VAL A 173 -12.18 10.57 -5.16
CA VAL A 173 -11.24 9.75 -4.41
C VAL A 173 -9.98 9.64 -5.26
N LEU A 174 -8.83 9.96 -4.66
CA LEU A 174 -7.52 9.92 -5.29
C LEU A 174 -6.58 9.10 -4.41
N LEU A 175 -6.02 8.01 -4.91
CA LEU A 175 -4.96 7.27 -4.24
C LEU A 175 -3.67 7.42 -5.03
N CYS A 176 -2.61 7.83 -4.34
CA CYS A 176 -1.26 7.90 -4.89
C CYS A 176 -0.31 7.09 -4.01
N GLY A 177 0.67 6.46 -4.65
CA GLY A 177 1.85 5.97 -3.97
C GLY A 177 2.41 4.65 -4.49
N ASP A 178 3.41 4.17 -3.77
CA ASP A 178 4.14 2.94 -4.07
C ASP A 178 3.43 1.73 -3.45
N LEU A 179 2.83 0.91 -4.31
CA LEU A 179 2.12 -0.30 -3.90
C LEU A 179 3.04 -1.53 -3.81
N ASN A 180 4.30 -1.44 -4.25
CA ASN A 180 5.27 -2.54 -4.27
C ASN A 180 4.72 -3.84 -4.90
N MET A 181 3.84 -3.68 -5.88
CA MET A 181 3.13 -4.76 -6.56
C MET A 181 2.88 -4.37 -8.01
N HIS A 182 3.06 -5.34 -8.91
CA HIS A 182 2.76 -5.15 -10.33
C HIS A 182 1.25 -5.05 -10.57
N PRO A 183 0.81 -4.52 -11.73
CA PRO A 183 -0.60 -4.26 -11.99
C PRO A 183 -1.51 -5.50 -11.92
N LYS A 184 -0.94 -6.69 -12.17
CA LYS A 184 -1.64 -7.99 -12.16
C LYS A 184 -1.44 -8.77 -10.86
N ASP A 185 -0.66 -8.25 -9.92
CA ASP A 185 -0.45 -8.92 -8.64
C ASP A 185 -1.72 -8.83 -7.79
N LEU A 186 -1.93 -9.88 -6.99
CA LEU A 186 -3.17 -10.10 -6.24
C LEU A 186 -3.60 -8.90 -5.38
N GLY A 187 -2.67 -8.23 -4.70
CA GLY A 187 -3.02 -7.06 -3.87
C GLY A 187 -3.47 -5.85 -4.68
N CYS A 188 -2.89 -5.60 -5.87
CA CYS A 188 -3.35 -4.55 -6.78
C CYS A 188 -4.74 -4.86 -7.34
N CYS A 189 -4.97 -6.10 -7.78
CA CYS A 189 -6.29 -6.54 -8.23
C CYS A 189 -7.31 -6.41 -7.09
N LEU A 190 -7.00 -6.90 -5.89
CA LEU A 190 -7.87 -6.81 -4.72
C LEU A 190 -8.25 -5.38 -4.38
N LEU A 191 -7.27 -4.48 -4.37
CA LEU A 191 -7.48 -3.07 -4.11
C LEU A 191 -8.42 -2.43 -5.13
N LYS A 192 -8.14 -2.62 -6.43
CA LYS A 192 -8.93 -2.03 -7.52
C LYS A 192 -10.34 -2.61 -7.56
N GLU A 193 -10.48 -3.93 -7.50
CA GLU A 193 -11.78 -4.61 -7.50
C GLU A 193 -12.62 -4.18 -6.29
N TRP A 194 -12.04 -4.07 -5.09
CA TRP A 194 -12.81 -3.67 -3.92
C TRP A 194 -13.22 -2.19 -3.94
N THR A 195 -12.30 -1.31 -4.35
CA THR A 195 -12.51 0.14 -4.29
C THR A 195 -13.20 0.73 -5.52
N GLY A 196 -13.13 0.06 -6.67
CA GLY A 196 -13.55 0.60 -7.96
C GLY A 196 -12.69 1.76 -8.45
N LEU A 197 -11.41 1.82 -8.02
CA LEU A 197 -10.49 2.84 -8.48
C LEU A 197 -9.94 2.50 -9.86
N HIS A 198 -9.97 3.49 -10.75
CA HIS A 198 -9.40 3.43 -12.09
C HIS A 198 -7.93 3.82 -12.07
N ASP A 199 -7.16 3.24 -12.98
CA ASP A 199 -5.73 3.46 -13.09
C ASP A 199 -5.44 4.54 -14.13
N ALA A 200 -4.86 5.67 -13.69
CA ALA A 200 -4.56 6.80 -14.59
C ALA A 200 -3.69 6.42 -15.78
N PHE A 201 -2.79 5.45 -15.63
CA PHE A 201 -1.96 4.98 -16.75
C PHE A 201 -2.79 4.24 -17.80
N VAL A 202 -3.79 3.47 -17.37
CA VAL A 202 -4.64 2.69 -18.28
C VAL A 202 -5.68 3.58 -18.96
N GLU A 203 -6.20 4.57 -18.25
CA GLU A 203 -7.30 5.42 -18.72
C GLU A 203 -6.84 6.59 -19.61
N THR A 204 -5.59 7.02 -19.51
CA THR A 204 -5.10 8.21 -20.22
C THR A 204 -4.80 7.92 -21.69
N GLU A 205 -5.24 8.80 -22.59
CA GLU A 205 -4.86 8.74 -24.01
C GLU A 205 -3.54 9.51 -24.29
N ASP A 206 -3.18 10.49 -23.45
CA ASP A 206 -1.92 11.26 -23.57
C ASP A 206 -0.91 10.83 -22.48
N PHE A 207 -0.34 9.64 -22.64
CA PHE A 207 0.77 9.16 -21.80
C PHE A 207 2.13 9.59 -22.35
N LYS A 208 3.02 10.12 -21.49
CA LYS A 208 4.41 10.44 -21.83
C LYS A 208 5.35 9.94 -20.76
N GLY A 209 6.06 8.86 -21.04
CA GLY A 209 6.91 8.24 -20.03
C GLY A 209 7.58 6.98 -20.54
N SER A 210 8.00 6.15 -19.60
CA SER A 210 8.61 4.86 -19.87
C SER A 210 7.57 3.83 -20.32
N ASP A 211 8.00 2.87 -21.15
CA ASP A 211 7.13 1.81 -21.65
C ASP A 211 6.40 1.07 -20.51
N ASP A 212 5.16 0.65 -20.78
CA ASP A 212 4.27 -0.01 -19.83
C ASP A 212 4.02 0.75 -18.51
N GLY A 213 4.36 2.05 -18.46
CA GLY A 213 4.20 2.86 -17.27
C GLY A 213 5.18 2.48 -16.16
N CYS A 214 6.34 1.91 -16.51
CA CYS A 214 7.35 1.50 -15.53
C CYS A 214 7.93 2.70 -14.76
N THR A 215 8.08 2.52 -13.46
CA THR A 215 8.51 3.54 -12.51
C THR A 215 9.85 3.22 -11.87
N MET A 216 10.39 2.01 -12.03
CA MET A 216 11.82 1.75 -11.87
C MET A 216 12.37 1.26 -13.20
N VAL A 217 13.26 2.03 -13.82
CA VAL A 217 13.66 1.80 -15.22
C VAL A 217 15.15 1.56 -15.37
N PRO A 218 15.60 0.75 -16.36
CA PRO A 218 17.03 0.45 -16.56
C PRO A 218 17.92 1.67 -16.77
N LYS A 219 17.35 2.75 -17.32
CA LYS A 219 18.06 4.01 -17.56
C LYS A 219 18.35 4.80 -16.27
N ASN A 220 17.61 4.55 -15.19
CA ASN A 220 17.78 5.22 -13.92
C ASN A 220 19.03 4.66 -13.21
N CYS A 221 19.99 5.53 -12.92
CA CYS A 221 21.28 5.13 -12.36
C CYS A 221 21.25 4.72 -10.88
N TYR A 222 20.11 4.91 -10.18
CA TYR A 222 19.93 4.46 -8.81
C TYR A 222 19.23 3.10 -8.70
N VAL A 223 18.56 2.64 -9.76
CA VAL A 223 17.89 1.34 -9.78
C VAL A 223 18.89 0.19 -9.76
N SER A 224 18.65 -0.78 -8.88
CA SER A 224 19.42 -2.01 -8.79
C SER A 224 19.23 -2.87 -10.04
N GLN A 225 20.33 -3.21 -10.71
CA GLN A 225 20.32 -4.11 -11.87
C GLN A 225 19.92 -5.54 -11.49
N GLN A 226 20.05 -5.93 -10.22
CA GLN A 226 19.59 -7.24 -9.74
C GLN A 226 18.06 -7.31 -9.72
N ASP A 227 17.41 -6.22 -9.29
CA ASP A 227 15.95 -6.14 -9.18
C ASP A 227 15.30 -6.10 -10.56
N LEU A 228 15.97 -5.48 -11.54
CA LEU A 228 15.57 -5.48 -12.95
C LEU A 228 15.78 -6.82 -13.66
N GLY A 229 16.48 -7.79 -13.06
CA GLY A 229 16.79 -9.07 -13.70
C GLY A 229 15.56 -9.78 -14.29
N PRO A 230 14.46 -9.95 -13.54
CA PRO A 230 13.20 -10.51 -14.05
C PRO A 230 12.41 -9.56 -14.97
N PHE A 231 12.76 -8.27 -15.02
CA PHE A 231 11.98 -7.18 -15.61
C PHE A 231 12.84 -6.27 -16.50
N PRO A 232 13.26 -6.75 -17.69
CA PRO A 232 14.23 -6.04 -18.53
C PRO A 232 13.73 -4.67 -19.02
N SER A 233 12.42 -4.47 -19.13
CA SER A 233 11.81 -3.19 -19.54
C SER A 233 11.59 -2.22 -18.37
N GLY A 234 11.76 -2.68 -17.13
CA GLY A 234 11.44 -1.93 -15.92
C GLY A 234 10.30 -2.53 -15.10
N ILE A 235 10.10 -1.96 -13.92
CA ILE A 235 9.13 -2.40 -12.92
C ILE A 235 8.10 -1.29 -12.74
N ARG A 236 6.82 -1.65 -12.70
CA ARG A 236 5.71 -0.72 -12.43
C ARG A 236 5.09 -1.03 -11.08
N ILE A 237 5.36 -0.16 -10.10
CA ILE A 237 4.87 -0.32 -8.72
C ILE A 237 4.31 0.95 -8.09
N ASP A 238 4.43 2.09 -8.76
CA ASP A 238 3.85 3.36 -8.31
C ASP A 238 2.60 3.71 -9.13
N TYR A 239 1.59 4.25 -8.46
CA TYR A 239 0.26 4.42 -9.06
C TYR A 239 -0.37 5.77 -8.73
N VAL A 240 -1.17 6.25 -9.68
CA VAL A 240 -2.19 7.28 -9.46
C VAL A 240 -3.54 6.65 -9.81
N LEU A 241 -4.32 6.31 -8.79
CA LEU A 241 -5.63 5.69 -8.93
C LEU A 241 -6.72 6.67 -8.52
N TYR A 242 -7.86 6.67 -9.21
CA TYR A 242 -8.92 7.63 -8.92
C TYR A 242 -10.32 7.09 -9.22
N LYS A 243 -11.32 7.71 -8.62
CA LYS A 243 -12.74 7.57 -9.02
C LYS A 243 -13.53 8.80 -8.59
N ALA A 244 -14.69 8.98 -9.19
CA ALA A 244 -15.70 9.95 -8.74
C ALA A 244 -16.99 9.23 -8.33
N VAL A 245 -17.79 9.89 -7.50
CA VAL A 245 -19.18 9.48 -7.22
C VAL A 245 -20.11 9.88 -8.37
N SER A 246 -21.32 9.33 -8.41
CA SER A 246 -22.27 9.42 -9.53
C SER A 246 -22.55 10.85 -10.05
N GLU A 247 -22.53 11.87 -9.19
CA GLU A 247 -22.77 13.26 -9.56
C GLU A 247 -21.61 13.95 -10.31
N PHE A 248 -20.44 13.31 -10.34
CA PHE A 248 -19.23 13.83 -10.97
C PHE A 248 -18.62 12.83 -11.95
N HIS A 249 -17.92 13.36 -12.93
CA HIS A 249 -17.11 12.59 -13.85
C HIS A 249 -15.68 13.05 -13.70
N VAL A 250 -14.76 12.10 -13.53
CA VAL A 250 -13.32 12.34 -13.50
C VAL A 250 -12.67 11.53 -14.61
N CYS A 251 -11.73 12.14 -15.33
CA CYS A 251 -10.85 11.44 -16.25
C CYS A 251 -9.42 11.92 -16.10
N CYS A 252 -8.46 11.06 -16.45
CA CYS A 252 -7.07 11.45 -16.59
C CYS A 252 -6.84 12.03 -17.99
N GLU A 253 -6.62 13.34 -18.08
CA GLU A 253 -6.29 13.99 -19.36
C GLU A 253 -4.89 13.62 -19.83
N THR A 254 -3.92 13.65 -18.92
CA THR A 254 -2.52 13.39 -19.21
C THR A 254 -1.86 12.72 -18.03
N LEU A 255 -1.02 11.71 -18.29
CA LEU A 255 -0.08 11.17 -17.32
C LEU A 255 1.32 11.28 -17.88
N LYS A 256 2.25 11.84 -17.11
CA LYS A 256 3.66 11.89 -17.47
C LYS A 256 4.50 11.19 -16.41
N THR A 257 5.57 10.52 -16.83
CA THR A 257 6.62 10.06 -15.93
C THR A 257 7.95 10.69 -16.25
N THR A 258 8.83 10.78 -15.25
CA THR A 258 10.26 10.92 -15.56
C THR A 258 10.78 9.63 -16.24
N THR A 259 11.96 9.70 -16.86
CA THR A 259 12.51 8.59 -17.68
C THR A 259 14.01 8.37 -17.43
N GLY A 260 14.37 8.21 -16.15
CA GLY A 260 15.74 8.04 -15.67
C GLY A 260 16.54 9.35 -15.54
N CYS A 261 15.95 10.46 -15.94
CA CYS A 261 16.44 11.82 -15.76
C CYS A 261 15.28 12.69 -15.28
N ASP A 262 15.56 13.71 -14.47
CA ASP A 262 14.56 14.73 -14.21
C ASP A 262 14.39 15.69 -15.40
N PRO A 263 13.28 16.43 -15.52
CA PRO A 263 13.01 17.26 -16.70
C PRO A 263 13.98 18.46 -16.91
N HIS A 264 14.76 18.82 -15.90
CA HIS A 264 15.68 19.97 -15.90
C HIS A 264 17.15 19.59 -15.64
N SER A 265 17.44 18.31 -15.42
CA SER A 265 18.80 17.80 -15.20
C SER A 265 18.96 16.38 -15.77
N ASP A 266 20.18 16.02 -16.13
CA ASP A 266 20.51 14.67 -16.61
C ASP A 266 20.57 13.60 -15.49
N LYS A 267 20.06 13.91 -14.28
CA LYS A 267 20.09 13.00 -13.13
C LYS A 267 18.69 12.80 -12.56
N PRO A 268 18.32 11.58 -12.17
CA PRO A 268 16.99 11.31 -11.64
C PRO A 268 16.78 11.90 -10.23
N PHE A 269 15.53 12.10 -9.84
CA PHE A 269 15.14 12.54 -8.50
C PHE A 269 15.23 11.42 -7.45
N SER A 270 15.01 10.18 -7.88
CA SER A 270 14.95 8.98 -7.05
C SER A 270 15.36 7.76 -7.89
N ASP A 271 15.46 6.57 -7.31
CA ASP A 271 15.44 5.30 -8.06
C ASP A 271 14.05 5.00 -8.64
N HIS A 272 13.01 5.69 -8.17
CA HIS A 272 11.69 5.71 -8.81
C HIS A 272 11.51 6.92 -9.75
N GLU A 273 10.68 6.75 -10.77
CA GLU A 273 10.22 7.79 -11.66
C GLU A 273 8.98 8.49 -11.10
N ALA A 274 8.94 9.81 -11.15
CA ALA A 274 7.81 10.59 -10.66
C ALA A 274 6.59 10.42 -11.58
N LEU A 275 5.39 10.31 -11.00
CA LEU A 275 4.13 10.32 -11.74
C LEU A 275 3.49 11.70 -11.64
N MET A 276 3.16 12.28 -12.80
CA MET A 276 2.59 13.61 -12.93
C MET A 276 1.27 13.51 -13.68
N ALA A 277 0.17 13.42 -12.94
CA ALA A 277 -1.16 13.25 -13.48
C ALA A 277 -1.91 14.60 -13.55
N THR A 278 -2.68 14.78 -14.60
CA THR A 278 -3.65 15.87 -14.71
C THR A 278 -5.04 15.27 -14.80
N LEU A 279 -5.82 15.41 -13.74
CA LEU A 279 -7.19 14.92 -13.66
C LEU A 279 -8.17 16.05 -13.98
N TYR A 280 -9.14 15.76 -14.83
CA TYR A 280 -10.22 16.69 -15.15
C TYR A 280 -11.52 16.18 -14.55
N VAL A 281 -12.09 17.00 -13.67
CA VAL A 281 -13.33 16.72 -12.95
C VAL A 281 -14.41 17.67 -13.45
N LYS A 282 -15.58 17.13 -13.81
CA LYS A 282 -16.75 17.90 -14.24
C LYS A 282 -18.01 17.34 -13.59
N HIS A 283 -19.06 18.14 -13.50
CA HIS A 283 -20.37 17.58 -13.17
C HIS A 283 -20.84 16.62 -14.25
N SER A 284 -21.33 15.46 -13.82
CA SER A 284 -22.07 14.55 -14.70
C SER A 284 -23.51 15.04 -14.87
N PRO A 285 -24.14 14.86 -16.05
CA PRO A 285 -25.60 14.86 -16.12
C PRO A 285 -26.15 13.81 -15.14
N PRO A 286 -27.33 13.99 -14.55
CA PRO A 286 -27.92 12.97 -13.69
C PRO A 286 -28.12 11.67 -14.49
N GLN A 287 -27.21 10.71 -14.30
CA GLN A 287 -27.43 9.31 -14.63
C GLN A 287 -27.93 8.60 -13.37
N GLU A 288 -28.77 7.58 -13.55
CA GLU A 288 -29.18 6.69 -12.46
C GLU A 288 -27.94 6.16 -11.75
N ASP A 289 -27.95 6.20 -10.41
CA ASP A 289 -26.85 5.79 -9.54
C ASP A 289 -26.20 4.47 -9.99
N PRO A 290 -24.93 4.47 -10.47
CA PRO A 290 -24.16 3.25 -10.60
C PRO A 290 -23.83 2.65 -9.21
N CYS A 291 -24.04 3.42 -8.14
CA CYS A 291 -23.63 3.09 -6.77
C CYS A 291 -24.34 1.89 -6.14
N THR A 292 -25.18 1.13 -6.85
CA THR A 292 -25.88 -0.01 -6.23
C THR A 292 -25.81 -1.34 -6.99
N ALA A 293 -25.14 -1.44 -8.15
CA ALA A 293 -25.00 -2.72 -8.83
C ALA A 293 -23.68 -2.82 -9.60
N ARG A 294 -22.66 -3.46 -8.98
CA ARG A 294 -21.62 -4.12 -9.77
C ARG A 294 -22.29 -5.05 -10.77
N GLY A 295 -21.88 -4.99 -12.03
CA GLY A 295 -22.38 -5.91 -13.03
C GLY A 295 -22.08 -7.37 -12.63
N PRO A 296 -22.83 -8.36 -13.13
CA PRO A 296 -22.51 -9.78 -12.94
C PRO A 296 -21.03 -10.16 -13.23
N PRO A 297 -20.37 -9.67 -14.29
CA PRO A 297 -18.96 -9.98 -14.54
C PRO A 297 -18.01 -9.34 -13.52
N GLU A 298 -18.17 -8.05 -13.21
CA GLU A 298 -17.34 -7.35 -12.21
C GLU A 298 -17.48 -7.96 -10.81
N ARG A 299 -18.68 -8.44 -10.45
CA ARG A 299 -18.89 -9.16 -9.19
C ARG A 299 -18.19 -10.53 -9.19
N SER A 300 -18.17 -11.22 -10.34
CA SER A 300 -17.44 -12.48 -10.50
C SER A 300 -15.93 -12.29 -10.32
N ASP A 301 -15.38 -11.22 -10.87
CA ASP A 301 -13.96 -10.90 -10.76
C ASP A 301 -13.55 -10.58 -9.31
N LEU A 302 -14.34 -9.76 -8.60
CA LEU A 302 -14.13 -9.52 -7.17
C LEU A 302 -14.17 -10.82 -6.35
N ILE A 303 -15.16 -11.68 -6.58
CA ILE A 303 -15.30 -12.95 -5.84
C ILE A 303 -14.09 -13.85 -6.09
N SER A 304 -13.60 -13.91 -7.32
CA SER A 304 -12.39 -14.67 -7.67
C SER A 304 -11.17 -14.15 -6.90
N VAL A 305 -10.93 -12.84 -6.96
CA VAL A 305 -9.80 -12.18 -6.28
C VAL A 305 -9.87 -12.33 -4.76
N LEU A 306 -11.07 -12.23 -4.17
CA LEU A 306 -11.26 -12.46 -2.73
C LEU A 306 -10.96 -13.91 -2.31
N ARG A 307 -11.30 -14.90 -3.15
CA ARG A 307 -10.98 -16.32 -2.88
C ARG A 307 -9.48 -16.58 -2.94
N GLU A 308 -8.80 -16.00 -3.93
CA GLU A 308 -7.35 -16.10 -4.06
C GLU A 308 -6.64 -15.43 -2.87
N ALA A 309 -7.00 -14.18 -2.55
CA ALA A 309 -6.45 -13.46 -1.40
C ALA A 309 -6.65 -14.22 -0.08
N ARG A 310 -7.84 -14.78 0.13
CA ARG A 310 -8.13 -15.61 1.31
C ARG A 310 -7.23 -16.84 1.39
N THR A 311 -6.96 -17.48 0.26
CA THR A 311 -6.11 -18.68 0.18
C THR A 311 -4.67 -18.33 0.57
N GLU A 312 -4.13 -17.24 0.02
CA GLU A 312 -2.79 -16.74 0.33
C GLU A 312 -2.64 -16.33 1.80
N LEU A 313 -3.63 -15.64 2.37
CA LEU A 313 -3.65 -15.38 3.81
C LEU A 313 -3.69 -16.68 4.63
N GLY A 314 -4.39 -17.72 4.14
CA GLY A 314 -4.43 -19.04 4.76
C GLY A 314 -3.05 -19.71 4.83
N LEU A 315 -2.27 -19.62 3.74
CA LEU A 315 -0.88 -20.09 3.69
C LEU A 315 0.00 -19.32 4.69
N GLY A 316 -0.15 -18.00 4.74
CA GLY A 316 0.53 -17.14 5.72
C GLY A 316 0.21 -17.53 7.17
N ILE A 317 -1.08 -17.74 7.49
CA ILE A 317 -1.53 -18.16 8.83
C ILE A 317 -0.93 -19.52 9.20
N ALA A 318 -0.94 -20.49 8.28
CA ALA A 318 -0.36 -21.81 8.52
C ALA A 318 1.14 -21.71 8.84
N LYS A 319 1.88 -20.91 8.06
CA LYS A 319 3.30 -20.65 8.27
C LYS A 319 3.58 -19.97 9.62
N ALA A 320 2.84 -18.92 9.96
CA ALA A 320 3.00 -18.20 11.23
C ALA A 320 2.69 -19.12 12.43
N ARG A 321 1.62 -19.92 12.35
CA ARG A 321 1.29 -20.91 13.39
C ARG A 321 2.35 -22.00 13.52
N TRP A 322 2.92 -22.45 12.40
CA TRP A 322 4.01 -23.42 12.42
C TRP A 322 5.24 -22.86 13.14
N TRP A 323 5.65 -21.63 12.82
CA TRP A 323 6.77 -20.97 13.51
C TRP A 323 6.49 -20.74 15.00
N ALA A 324 5.28 -20.31 15.35
CA ALA A 324 4.88 -20.19 16.75
C ALA A 324 4.92 -21.56 17.47
N ALA A 325 4.42 -22.63 16.86
CA ALA A 325 4.49 -23.97 17.46
C ALA A 325 5.94 -24.44 17.62
N PHE A 326 6.77 -24.27 16.57
CA PHE A 326 8.19 -24.62 16.58
C PHE A 326 8.94 -23.88 17.71
N SER A 327 8.79 -22.56 17.80
CA SER A 327 9.38 -21.76 18.88
C SER A 327 8.84 -22.17 20.26
N GLY A 328 7.56 -22.55 20.35
CA GLY A 328 6.96 -23.12 21.55
C GLY A 328 7.67 -24.40 22.02
N TYR A 329 7.96 -25.32 21.10
CA TYR A 329 8.74 -26.52 21.42
C TYR A 329 10.17 -26.16 21.87
N VAL A 330 10.83 -25.22 21.19
CA VAL A 330 12.18 -24.76 21.59
C VAL A 330 12.17 -24.17 23.01
N ILE A 331 11.13 -23.41 23.38
CA ILE A 331 10.97 -22.90 24.75
C ILE A 331 10.83 -24.05 25.74
N VAL A 332 9.98 -25.04 25.48
CA VAL A 332 9.75 -26.18 26.40
C VAL A 332 11.05 -26.98 26.60
N TRP A 333 11.74 -27.31 25.51
CA TRP A 333 13.02 -28.04 25.57
C TRP A 333 14.13 -27.20 26.22
N GLY A 334 14.20 -25.90 25.91
CA GLY A 334 15.17 -24.99 26.50
C GLY A 334 14.96 -24.80 28.01
N LEU A 335 13.71 -24.67 28.47
CA LEU A 335 13.37 -24.62 29.90
C LEU A 335 13.71 -25.94 30.60
N SER A 336 13.43 -27.08 29.96
CA SER A 336 13.78 -28.40 30.51
C SER A 336 15.30 -28.57 30.63
N LEU A 337 16.06 -28.10 29.63
CA LEU A 337 17.52 -28.07 29.67
C LEU A 337 18.02 -27.14 30.79
N LEU A 338 17.43 -25.96 30.97
CA LEU A 338 17.80 -25.06 32.07
C LEU A 338 17.57 -25.70 33.45
N VAL A 339 16.45 -26.40 33.63
CA VAL A 339 16.20 -27.15 34.87
C VAL A 339 17.28 -28.21 35.09
N LEU A 340 17.63 -28.98 34.05
CA LEU A 340 18.69 -29.98 34.14
C LEU A 340 20.06 -29.35 34.46
N LEU A 341 20.40 -28.22 33.84
CA LEU A 341 21.63 -27.48 34.10
C LEU A 341 21.66 -26.94 35.53
N CYS A 342 20.54 -26.48 36.09
CA CYS A 342 20.46 -26.08 37.50
C CYS A 342 20.72 -27.27 38.45
N VAL A 343 20.19 -28.46 38.13
CA VAL A 343 20.46 -29.68 38.91
C VAL A 343 21.94 -30.06 38.84
N LEU A 344 22.54 -30.05 37.64
CA LEU A 344 23.96 -30.36 37.45
C LEU A 344 24.89 -29.33 38.10
N ALA A 345 24.51 -28.05 38.10
CA ALA A 345 25.25 -26.98 38.76
C ALA A 345 25.21 -27.08 40.30
N ALA A 346 24.21 -27.77 40.86
CA ALA A 346 24.13 -28.07 42.28
C ALA A 346 25.02 -29.26 42.69
N GLY A 347 25.43 -30.12 41.74
CA GLY A 347 26.41 -31.18 41.95
C GLY A 347 27.86 -30.67 41.88
N GLU A 348 28.83 -31.47 42.33
CA GLU A 348 30.26 -31.10 42.31
C GLU A 348 30.94 -31.41 40.97
N GLU A 349 30.63 -32.52 40.32
CA GLU A 349 31.43 -33.02 39.18
C GLU A 349 31.22 -32.25 37.86
N ALA A 350 30.02 -31.69 37.62
CA ALA A 350 29.66 -31.05 36.35
C ALA A 350 29.38 -29.55 36.48
N ARG A 351 29.71 -28.95 37.63
CA ARG A 351 29.28 -27.60 38.01
C ARG A 351 29.73 -26.50 37.05
N GLU A 352 31.02 -26.47 36.74
CA GLU A 352 31.60 -25.41 35.90
C GLU A 352 31.03 -25.44 34.49
N VAL A 353 30.90 -26.64 33.90
CA VAL A 353 30.31 -26.85 32.59
C VAL A 353 28.83 -26.43 32.58
N ALA A 354 28.08 -26.79 33.61
CA ALA A 354 26.67 -26.44 33.72
C ALA A 354 26.47 -24.91 33.79
N ILE A 355 27.28 -24.20 34.57
CA ILE A 355 27.23 -22.73 34.68
C ILE A 355 27.53 -22.07 33.33
N ILE A 356 28.54 -22.56 32.60
CA ILE A 356 28.89 -22.04 31.27
C ILE A 356 27.73 -22.21 30.28
N LEU A 357 27.03 -23.35 30.32
CA LEU A 357 25.91 -23.65 29.42
C LEU A 357 24.59 -22.97 29.80
N CYS A 358 24.44 -22.49 31.04
CA CYS A 358 23.24 -21.77 31.47
C CYS A 358 23.00 -20.49 30.66
N THR A 359 24.02 -19.65 30.51
CA THR A 359 23.91 -18.36 29.80
C THR A 359 23.41 -18.48 28.35
N PRO A 360 24.00 -19.31 27.47
CA PRO A 360 23.49 -19.49 26.11
C PRO A 360 22.10 -20.14 26.09
N SER A 361 21.78 -21.01 27.05
CA SER A 361 20.45 -21.64 27.16
C SER A 361 19.36 -20.63 27.53
N VAL A 362 19.65 -19.69 28.44
CA VAL A 362 18.75 -18.56 28.74
C VAL A 362 18.55 -17.69 27.51
N GLY A 363 19.64 -17.35 26.80
CA GLY A 363 19.58 -16.59 25.56
C GLY A 363 18.68 -17.24 24.51
N LEU A 364 18.82 -18.56 24.31
CA LEU A 364 17.99 -19.34 23.40
C LEU A 364 16.50 -19.27 23.76
N VAL A 365 16.15 -19.46 25.04
CA VAL A 365 14.76 -19.39 25.51
C VAL A 365 14.17 -18.00 25.31
N LEU A 366 14.93 -16.93 25.59
CA LEU A 366 14.47 -15.55 25.39
C LEU A 366 14.22 -15.24 23.91
N VAL A 367 15.14 -15.62 23.02
CA VAL A 367 14.99 -15.44 21.57
C VAL A 367 13.79 -16.24 21.06
N ALA A 368 13.67 -17.51 21.46
CA ALA A 368 12.53 -18.34 21.09
C ALA A 368 11.20 -17.75 21.60
N GLY A 369 11.20 -17.17 22.81
CA GLY A 369 10.06 -16.44 23.38
C GLY A 369 9.66 -15.23 22.54
N ALA A 370 10.62 -14.41 22.11
CA ALA A 370 10.35 -13.26 21.24
C ALA A 370 9.77 -13.70 19.88
N VAL A 371 10.37 -14.72 19.26
CA VAL A 371 9.90 -15.29 17.98
C VAL A 371 8.49 -15.89 18.13
N TYR A 372 8.22 -16.60 19.22
CA TYR A 372 6.89 -17.14 19.54
C TYR A 372 5.82 -16.04 19.61
N LEU A 373 6.08 -14.99 20.38
CA LEU A 373 5.15 -13.88 20.56
C LEU A 373 4.91 -13.14 19.24
N PHE A 374 5.98 -12.90 18.48
CA PHE A 374 5.90 -12.27 17.18
C PHE A 374 4.99 -13.06 16.21
N HIS A 375 5.26 -14.35 16.00
CA HIS A 375 4.47 -15.14 15.05
C HIS A 375 3.03 -15.39 15.53
N LYS A 376 2.79 -15.37 16.85
CA LYS A 376 1.42 -15.38 17.40
C LYS A 376 0.66 -14.10 17.04
N GLN A 377 1.31 -12.95 17.10
CA GLN A 377 0.73 -11.67 16.69
C GLN A 377 0.55 -11.60 15.16
N GLU A 378 1.52 -12.08 14.38
CA GLU A 378 1.42 -12.21 12.92
C GLU A 378 0.20 -13.05 12.52
N ALA A 379 0.08 -14.27 13.10
CA ALA A 379 -1.05 -15.16 12.83
C ALA A 379 -2.39 -14.49 13.20
N LYS A 380 -2.44 -13.73 14.30
CA LYS A 380 -3.63 -12.97 14.70
C LYS A 380 -4.00 -11.90 13.67
N GLY A 381 -3.02 -11.13 13.18
CA GLY A 381 -3.22 -10.11 12.15
C GLY A 381 -3.74 -10.70 10.85
N LEU A 382 -3.11 -11.77 10.37
CA LEU A 382 -3.55 -12.48 9.16
C LEU A 382 -4.94 -13.11 9.33
N CYS A 383 -5.23 -13.73 10.49
CA CYS A 383 -6.56 -14.27 10.78
C CYS A 383 -7.64 -13.20 10.77
N ARG A 384 -7.35 -11.99 11.27
CA ARG A 384 -8.29 -10.86 11.23
C ARG A 384 -8.62 -10.47 9.79
N ALA A 385 -7.61 -10.22 8.96
CA ALA A 385 -7.81 -9.88 7.56
C ALA A 385 -8.58 -10.99 6.81
N GLN A 386 -8.24 -12.26 7.05
CA GLN A 386 -8.92 -13.39 6.44
C GLN A 386 -10.40 -13.50 6.86
N ALA A 387 -10.72 -13.24 8.13
CA ALA A 387 -12.09 -13.26 8.64
C ALA A 387 -12.94 -12.12 8.05
N GLU A 388 -12.37 -10.92 7.93
CA GLU A 388 -13.01 -9.79 7.27
C GLU A 388 -13.30 -10.08 5.79
N MET A 389 -12.33 -10.65 5.05
CA MET A 389 -12.54 -11.10 3.67
C MET A 389 -13.62 -12.16 3.54
N LEU A 390 -13.67 -13.13 4.46
CA LEU A 390 -14.69 -14.18 4.47
C LEU A 390 -16.09 -13.60 4.63
N HIS A 391 -16.25 -12.62 5.53
CA HIS A 391 -17.52 -11.94 5.73
C HIS A 391 -18.00 -11.26 4.43
N VAL A 392 -17.09 -10.54 3.76
CA VAL A 392 -17.38 -9.90 2.48
C VAL A 392 -17.71 -10.92 1.40
N LEU A 393 -16.89 -11.96 1.24
CA LEU A 393 -17.07 -13.01 0.24
C LEU A 393 -18.44 -13.69 0.37
N THR A 394 -18.87 -13.97 1.60
CA THR A 394 -20.19 -14.55 1.89
C THR A 394 -21.29 -13.63 1.41
N ARG A 395 -21.22 -12.35 1.76
CA ARG A 395 -22.20 -11.34 1.35
C ARG A 395 -22.28 -11.17 -0.17
N GLU A 396 -21.14 -11.10 -0.85
CA GLU A 396 -21.11 -10.92 -2.32
C GLU A 396 -21.63 -12.16 -3.05
N THR A 397 -21.35 -13.37 -2.54
CA THR A 397 -21.86 -14.62 -3.12
C THR A 397 -23.37 -14.74 -2.95
N GLU A 398 -23.91 -14.48 -1.76
CA GLU A 398 -25.36 -14.47 -1.50
C GLU A 398 -26.10 -13.47 -2.40
N THR A 399 -25.48 -12.31 -2.65
CA THR A 399 -26.05 -11.27 -3.52
C THR A 399 -25.98 -11.68 -4.99
N GLN A 400 -24.96 -12.43 -5.42
CA GLN A 400 -24.86 -12.99 -6.77
C GLN A 400 -25.92 -14.07 -7.02
N ASP A 401 -26.14 -14.97 -6.06
CA ASP A 401 -27.15 -16.03 -6.17
C ASP A 401 -28.56 -15.43 -6.26
N ARG A 402 -28.89 -14.46 -5.39
CA ARG A 402 -30.18 -13.74 -5.42
C ARG A 402 -30.40 -12.91 -6.69
N GLY A 403 -29.33 -12.39 -7.29
CA GLY A 403 -29.38 -11.67 -8.58
C GLY A 403 -29.61 -12.59 -9.78
N SER A 404 -29.39 -13.90 -9.62
CA SER A 404 -29.57 -14.92 -10.65
C SER A 404 -30.98 -15.54 -10.62
N GLU A 405 -31.67 -15.51 -9.47
CA GLU A 405 -33.06 -15.96 -9.29
C GLU A 405 -34.19 -15.14 -9.97
N PRO A 406 -34.09 -13.83 -10.32
CA PRO A 406 -35.22 -13.08 -10.89
C PRO A 406 -35.61 -13.53 -12.30
N HIS A 407 -34.72 -14.22 -13.01
CA HIS A 407 -34.98 -14.68 -14.38
C HIS A 407 -35.79 -15.99 -14.46
N LEU A 408 -35.90 -16.76 -13.38
CA LEU A 408 -36.66 -18.01 -13.39
C LEU A 408 -38.17 -17.79 -13.14
N ALA A 409 -38.54 -16.75 -12.39
CA ALA A 409 -39.93 -16.44 -12.08
C ALA A 409 -40.68 -15.81 -13.27
N TYR A 410 -39.99 -15.02 -14.11
CA TYR A 410 -40.61 -14.39 -15.28
C TYR A 410 -40.84 -15.36 -16.46
N CYS A 411 -40.04 -16.42 -16.56
CA CYS A 411 -40.22 -17.47 -17.59
C CYS A 411 -41.38 -18.42 -17.24
N LEU A 412 -41.60 -18.73 -15.96
CA LEU A 412 -42.70 -19.61 -15.55
C LEU A 412 -44.09 -18.95 -15.61
N GLN A 413 -44.15 -17.61 -15.62
CA GLN A 413 -45.42 -16.88 -15.74
C GLN A 413 -45.86 -16.65 -17.20
N GLN A 414 -44.96 -16.83 -18.18
CA GLN A 414 -45.32 -16.81 -19.61
C GLN A 414 -45.76 -18.18 -20.16
N GLU A 415 -45.42 -19.29 -19.50
CA GLU A 415 -45.92 -20.63 -19.89
C GLU A 415 -47.30 -20.97 -19.30
N GLY A 416 -47.75 -20.24 -18.26
CA GLY A 416 -49.08 -20.43 -17.66
C GLY A 416 -50.25 -19.72 -18.38
N ASP A 417 -49.96 -18.72 -19.22
CA ASP A 417 -50.97 -17.95 -19.98
C ASP A 417 -51.16 -18.45 -21.43
N ARG A 418 -50.62 -19.64 -21.74
CA ARG A 418 -50.80 -20.34 -23.04
C ARG A 418 -51.39 -21.76 -22.90
N ALA A 419 -52.11 -22.04 -21.82
CA ALA A 419 -52.85 -23.29 -21.64
C ALA A 419 -54.37 -23.07 -21.72
#